data_AF-K1U207-F1
#
_entry.id   AF-K1U207-F1
#
_cell.length_a   1.000
_cell.length_b   1.000
_cell.length_c   1.000
_cell.angle_alpha   90.00
_cell.angle_beta   90.00
_cell.angle_gamma   90.00
#
_symmetry.space_group_name_H-M   'P 1'
#
loop_
_entity.id
_entity.type
_entity.pdbx_description
1 polymer ?
#
loop_
_entity_poly.entity_id
_entity_poly.type
_entity_poly.pdbx_seq_one_letter_code
_entity_poly.pdbx_strand_id
1 'polypeptide(L)'
;ASDMSGWLLMGLPGAVYLAGTGEAWIAVGLLIGTILNWYIVSARLRKYTIVAGNSLTIPSFFKNRYRDHKNIIKIVSASIIAVFFTVYTASAFSSGAKLFATLFSDSASGDKNYNQVYVIGLIVAAVVILVYTFMGGFKAVCTTDLIQGLMMIVAILSVPVLAYAILTFDTSFSSALAAKGVEQPA
;
A
#
# COMPACT_ATOMS: atom_id res chain seq x y z
N ALA A 1 -3.74 5.38 3.51
CA ALA A 1 -4.25 4.10 2.98
C ALA A 1 -3.56 3.78 1.66
N SER A 2 -3.63 4.67 0.67
CA SER A 2 -2.95 4.50 -0.62
C SER A 2 -1.42 4.40 -0.50
N ASP A 3 -0.84 5.09 0.49
CA ASP A 3 0.59 5.09 0.80
C ASP A 3 1.07 3.85 1.56
N MET A 4 0.30 3.39 2.54
CA MET A 4 0.71 2.33 3.48
C MET A 4 0.29 0.91 3.05
N SER A 5 -0.62 0.75 2.09
CA SER A 5 -1.24 -0.56 1.83
C SER A 5 -0.28 -1.62 1.29
N GLY A 6 0.46 -1.31 0.22
CA GLY A 6 1.40 -2.26 -0.39
C GLY A 6 2.59 -2.58 0.53
N TRP A 7 3.14 -1.57 1.19
CA TRP A 7 4.28 -1.76 2.08
C TRP A 7 3.90 -2.51 3.36
N LEU A 8 2.73 -2.24 3.94
CA LEU A 8 2.32 -2.90 5.19
C LEU A 8 1.85 -4.34 4.95
N LEU A 9 1.29 -4.65 3.77
CA LEU A 9 0.82 -6.00 3.46
C LEU A 9 1.91 -6.91 2.91
N MET A 10 2.87 -6.39 2.13
CA MET A 10 3.94 -7.20 1.52
C MET A 10 5.34 -6.86 2.02
N GLY A 11 5.62 -5.58 2.26
CA GLY A 11 6.93 -5.13 2.72
C GLY A 11 7.21 -5.52 4.16
N LEU A 12 6.29 -5.25 5.08
CA LEU A 12 6.46 -5.51 6.51
C LEU A 12 6.54 -7.03 6.82
N PRO A 13 5.66 -7.90 6.30
CA PRO A 13 5.81 -9.35 6.54
C PRO A 13 7.07 -9.92 5.89
N GLY A 14 7.45 -9.43 4.70
CA GLY A 14 8.69 -9.83 4.04
C GLY A 14 9.94 -9.43 4.82
N ALA A 15 9.95 -8.22 5.39
CA ALA A 15 11.04 -7.74 6.24
C ALA A 15 11.14 -8.55 7.54
N VAL A 16 10.01 -8.79 8.22
CA VAL A 16 9.95 -9.61 9.45
C VAL A 16 10.37 -11.07 9.16
N TYR A 17 10.01 -11.62 8.00
CA TYR A 17 10.44 -12.96 7.61
C TYR A 17 11.96 -13.07 7.40
N LEU A 18 12.58 -12.02 6.85
CA LEU A 18 14.03 -12.00 6.56
C LEU A 18 14.90 -11.62 7.77
N ALA A 19 14.44 -10.67 8.60
CA ALA A 19 15.21 -10.10 9.71
C ALA A 19 14.74 -10.56 11.10
N GLY A 20 13.66 -11.36 11.18
CA GLY A 20 13.18 -12.00 12.40
C GLY A 20 12.16 -11.17 13.19
N THR A 21 11.72 -11.72 14.33
CA THR A 21 10.66 -11.15 15.18
C THR A 21 11.01 -9.79 15.79
N GLY A 22 12.28 -9.39 15.80
CA GLY A 22 12.72 -8.07 16.25
C GLY A 22 12.19 -6.90 15.41
N GLU A 23 11.85 -7.14 14.14
CA GLU A 23 11.32 -6.12 13.23
C GLU A 23 9.84 -5.77 13.48
N ALA A 24 9.15 -6.52 14.35
CA ALA A 24 7.79 -6.19 14.77
C ALA A 24 7.71 -4.78 15.40
N TRP A 25 8.82 -4.28 15.95
CA TRP A 25 8.92 -2.93 16.50
C TRP A 25 8.69 -1.82 15.46
N ILE A 26 8.94 -2.09 14.16
CA ILE A 26 8.68 -1.12 13.09
C ILE A 26 7.20 -0.73 13.06
N ALA A 27 6.28 -1.68 13.31
CA ALA A 27 4.84 -1.38 13.33
C ALA A 27 4.47 -0.40 14.45
N VAL A 28 5.06 -0.58 15.64
CA VAL A 28 4.86 0.31 16.80
C VAL A 28 5.45 1.69 16.52
N GLY A 29 6.67 1.74 15.99
CA GLY A 29 7.33 2.99 15.60
C GLY A 29 6.54 3.78 14.55
N LEU A 30 5.97 3.09 13.55
CA LEU A 30 5.10 3.71 12.55
C LEU A 30 3.80 4.23 13.13
N LEU A 31 3.15 3.48 14.02
CA LEU A 31 1.92 3.93 14.67
C LEU A 31 2.17 5.24 15.43
N ILE A 32 3.17 5.27 16.30
CA ILE A 32 3.53 6.44 17.10
C ILE A 32 3.97 7.60 16.19
N GLY A 33 4.85 7.32 15.21
CA GLY A 33 5.32 8.31 14.25
C GLY A 33 4.19 8.94 13.44
N THR A 34 3.21 8.15 13.02
CA THR A 34 2.05 8.64 12.27
C THR A 34 1.14 9.50 13.13
N ILE A 35 0.88 9.10 14.38
CA ILE A 35 0.09 9.88 15.34
C ILE A 35 0.78 11.22 15.65
N LEU A 36 2.07 11.20 15.94
CA LEU A 36 2.84 12.41 16.24
C LEU A 36 2.92 13.33 15.02
N ASN A 37 3.22 12.79 13.84
CA ASN A 37 3.22 13.55 12.60
C ASN A 37 1.86 14.23 12.36
N TRP A 38 0.76 13.49 12.54
CA TRP A 38 -0.58 14.05 12.41
C TRP A 38 -0.82 15.17 13.43
N TYR A 39 -0.55 14.93 14.71
CA TYR A 39 -0.82 15.90 15.77
C TYR A 39 -0.03 17.20 15.59
N ILE A 40 1.25 17.10 15.21
CA ILE A 40 2.15 18.26 15.07
C ILE A 40 1.90 19.01 13.76
N VAL A 41 1.74 18.30 12.64
CA VAL A 41 1.77 18.91 11.30
C VAL A 41 0.38 19.29 10.80
N SER A 42 -0.65 18.45 11.04
CA SER A 42 -1.96 18.61 10.38
C SER A 42 -2.66 19.92 10.74
N ALA A 43 -2.74 20.25 12.03
CA ALA A 43 -3.42 21.44 12.52
C ALA A 43 -2.73 22.73 12.07
N ARG A 44 -1.39 22.73 12.05
CA ARG A 44 -0.58 23.87 11.59
C ARG A 44 -0.77 24.05 10.08
N LEU A 45 -0.66 22.99 9.30
CA LEU A 45 -0.78 23.04 7.85
C LEU A 45 -2.18 23.52 7.42
N ARG A 46 -3.25 23.03 8.04
CA ARG A 46 -4.63 23.44 7.70
C ARG A 46 -4.88 24.93 7.95
N LYS A 47 -4.34 25.50 9.03
CA LYS A 47 -4.46 26.95 9.28
C LYS A 47 -3.75 27.76 8.18
N TYR A 48 -2.58 27.31 7.73
CA TYR A 48 -1.85 27.99 6.65
C TYR A 48 -2.52 27.82 5.27
N THR A 49 -3.16 26.69 4.97
CA THR A 49 -3.87 26.53 3.69
C THR A 49 -5.09 27.42 3.59
N ILE A 50 -5.82 27.66 4.69
CA ILE A 50 -6.97 28.58 4.74
C ILE A 50 -6.52 30.01 4.41
N VAL A 51 -5.44 30.49 5.04
CA VAL A 51 -4.89 31.84 4.80
C VAL A 51 -4.29 31.96 3.39
N ALA A 52 -3.72 30.88 2.86
CA ALA A 52 -3.20 30.81 1.49
C ALA A 52 -4.28 30.47 0.45
N GLY A 53 -5.50 31.00 0.60
CA GLY A 53 -6.57 30.88 -0.41
C GLY A 53 -7.27 29.51 -0.46
N ASN A 54 -7.33 28.80 0.67
CA ASN A 54 -7.95 27.48 0.81
C ASN A 54 -7.43 26.43 -0.19
N SER A 55 -6.11 26.42 -0.41
CA SER A 55 -5.47 25.48 -1.33
C SER A 55 -5.63 24.03 -0.86
N LEU A 56 -6.25 23.21 -1.70
CA LEU A 56 -6.45 21.77 -1.46
C LEU A 56 -5.22 20.92 -1.81
N THR A 57 -4.27 21.44 -2.61
CA THR A 57 -3.07 20.70 -3.03
C THR A 57 -1.78 21.44 -2.68
N ILE A 58 -0.70 20.69 -2.42
CA ILE A 58 0.63 21.23 -2.07
C ILE A 58 1.17 22.18 -3.16
N PRO A 59 1.09 21.89 -4.47
CA PRO A 59 1.50 22.85 -5.51
C PRO A 59 0.69 24.14 -5.50
N SER A 60 -0.62 24.06 -5.21
CA SER A 60 -1.49 25.24 -5.10
C SER A 60 -1.20 26.03 -3.81
N PHE A 61 -0.80 25.35 -2.74
CA PHE A 61 -0.33 25.98 -1.52
C PHE A 61 0.96 26.76 -1.78
N PHE A 62 1.95 26.18 -2.46
CA PHE A 62 3.19 26.88 -2.82
C PHE A 62 2.93 28.06 -3.74
N LYS A 63 2.07 27.93 -4.75
CA LYS A 63 1.66 29.06 -5.60
C LYS A 63 1.14 30.23 -4.76
N ASN A 64 0.18 29.98 -3.87
CA ASN A 64 -0.46 31.04 -3.08
C ASN A 64 0.46 31.58 -1.97
N ARG A 65 1.36 30.75 -1.43
CA ARG A 65 2.35 31.15 -0.43
C ARG A 65 3.45 32.05 -1.00
N TYR A 66 3.87 31.81 -2.24
CA TYR A 66 4.93 32.57 -2.92
C TYR A 66 4.38 33.65 -3.87
N ARG A 67 3.05 33.85 -3.93
CA ARG A 67 2.39 34.82 -4.83
C ARG A 67 2.84 34.67 -6.28
N ASP A 68 2.98 33.42 -6.73
CA ASP A 68 3.42 33.12 -8.09
C ASP A 68 2.30 33.41 -9.10
N HIS A 69 2.38 34.58 -9.74
CA HIS A 69 1.45 35.02 -10.78
C HIS A 69 1.65 34.28 -12.11
N LYS A 70 2.81 33.65 -12.34
CA LYS A 70 3.15 32.96 -13.60
C LYS A 70 2.91 31.44 -13.55
N ASN A 71 2.49 30.89 -12.40
CA ASN A 71 2.25 29.45 -12.17
C ASN A 71 3.49 28.56 -12.37
N ILE A 72 4.69 29.12 -12.45
CA ILE A 72 5.93 28.38 -12.72
C ILE A 72 6.22 27.40 -11.58
N ILE A 73 6.10 27.84 -10.32
CA ILE A 73 6.32 27.02 -9.13
C ILE A 73 5.28 25.89 -9.09
N LYS A 74 4.03 26.19 -9.44
CA LYS A 74 2.96 25.19 -9.52
C LYS A 74 3.28 24.11 -10.54
N ILE A 75 3.71 24.50 -11.75
CA ILE A 75 4.00 23.57 -12.84
C ILE A 75 5.22 22.73 -12.50
N VAL A 76 6.32 23.34 -12.05
CA VAL A 76 7.55 22.60 -11.68
C VAL A 76 7.27 21.61 -10.56
N SER A 77 6.61 22.04 -9.47
CA SER A 77 6.26 21.13 -8.38
C SER A 77 5.29 20.03 -8.83
N ALA A 78 4.28 20.34 -9.63
CA ALA A 78 3.35 19.34 -10.16
C ALA A 78 4.06 18.32 -11.06
N SER A 79 4.99 18.76 -11.91
CA SER A 79 5.79 17.88 -12.77
C SER A 79 6.70 16.97 -11.97
N ILE A 80 7.40 17.49 -10.96
CA ILE A 80 8.23 16.67 -10.06
C ILE A 80 7.35 15.63 -9.39
N ILE A 81 6.24 16.03 -8.76
CA ILE A 81 5.32 15.10 -8.13
C ILE A 81 4.84 14.06 -9.14
N ALA A 82 4.41 14.45 -10.34
CA ALA A 82 3.93 13.53 -11.37
C ALA A 82 4.97 12.47 -11.74
N VAL A 83 6.25 12.85 -11.92
CA VAL A 83 7.32 11.90 -12.26
C VAL A 83 7.54 10.89 -11.13
N PHE A 84 7.72 11.37 -9.89
CA PHE A 84 7.95 10.49 -8.73
C PHE A 84 6.72 9.61 -8.44
N PHE A 85 5.52 10.17 -8.53
CA PHE A 85 4.28 9.43 -8.30
C PHE A 85 4.01 8.39 -9.40
N THR A 86 4.47 8.64 -10.63
CA THR A 86 4.38 7.66 -11.73
C THR A 86 5.21 6.42 -11.40
N VAL A 87 6.47 6.59 -10.99
CA VAL A 87 7.35 5.47 -10.60
C VAL A 87 6.78 4.73 -9.39
N TYR A 88 6.31 5.47 -8.39
CA TYR A 88 5.65 4.90 -7.21
C TYR A 88 4.43 4.05 -7.59
N THR A 89 3.54 4.60 -8.42
CA THR A 89 2.33 3.91 -8.87
C THR A 89 2.68 2.68 -9.71
N ALA A 90 3.65 2.79 -10.63
CA ALA A 90 4.12 1.66 -11.43
C ALA A 90 4.67 0.51 -10.56
N SER A 91 5.40 0.84 -9.47
CA SER A 91 5.87 -0.15 -8.50
C SER A 91 4.71 -0.86 -7.80
N ALA A 92 3.68 -0.11 -7.39
CA ALA A 92 2.48 -0.66 -6.75
C ALA A 92 1.70 -1.62 -7.70
N PHE A 93 1.51 -1.23 -8.96
CA PHE A 93 0.90 -2.08 -9.99
C PHE A 93 1.73 -3.36 -10.23
N SER A 94 3.06 -3.24 -10.31
CA SER A 94 3.94 -4.42 -10.45
C SER A 94 3.85 -5.34 -9.25
N SER A 95 3.84 -4.80 -8.02
CA SER A 95 3.68 -5.61 -6.81
C SER A 95 2.33 -6.32 -6.79
N GLY A 96 1.23 -5.64 -7.10
CA GLY A 96 -0.11 -6.24 -7.19
C GLY A 96 -0.20 -7.34 -8.25
N ALA A 97 0.38 -7.12 -9.43
CA ALA A 97 0.44 -8.12 -10.49
C ALA A 97 1.30 -9.33 -10.11
N LYS A 98 2.41 -9.14 -9.36
CA LYS A 98 3.19 -10.25 -8.80
C LYS A 98 2.37 -11.09 -7.83
N LEU A 99 1.61 -10.46 -6.94
CA LEU A 99 0.73 -11.19 -6.01
C LEU A 99 -0.36 -11.97 -6.73
N PHE A 100 -1.01 -11.34 -7.71
CA PHE A 100 -1.99 -12.02 -8.53
C PHE A 100 -1.35 -13.20 -9.28
N ALA A 101 -0.17 -13.00 -9.85
CA ALA A 101 0.58 -14.08 -10.46
C ALA A 101 0.91 -15.18 -9.45
N THR A 102 1.42 -14.88 -8.24
CA THR A 102 1.74 -15.91 -7.23
C THR A 102 0.51 -16.69 -6.74
N LEU A 103 -0.66 -16.06 -6.64
CA LEU A 103 -1.89 -16.71 -6.17
C LEU A 103 -2.56 -17.56 -7.26
N PHE A 104 -2.49 -17.13 -8.52
CA PHE A 104 -3.19 -17.77 -9.64
C PHE A 104 -2.26 -18.51 -10.61
N SER A 105 -0.94 -18.37 -10.50
CA SER A 105 0.02 -19.24 -11.17
C SER A 105 0.00 -20.58 -10.45
N ASP A 106 -0.51 -21.57 -11.15
CA ASP A 106 -0.81 -22.91 -10.67
C ASP A 106 0.31 -23.50 -9.78
N SER A 107 0.00 -23.76 -8.51
CA SER A 107 0.87 -24.57 -7.63
C SER A 107 0.84 -26.06 -8.01
N ALA A 108 0.02 -26.49 -8.98
CA ALA A 108 -0.07 -27.89 -9.42
C ALA A 108 0.53 -28.19 -10.81
N SER A 109 0.78 -27.20 -11.68
CA SER A 109 1.26 -27.44 -13.05
C SER A 109 2.43 -26.53 -13.42
N GLY A 110 3.62 -27.11 -13.47
CA GLY A 110 4.91 -26.45 -13.69
C GLY A 110 4.95 -25.28 -14.69
N ASP A 111 5.31 -24.11 -14.16
CA ASP A 111 6.44 -23.29 -14.61
C ASP A 111 6.47 -22.72 -16.05
N LYS A 112 5.34 -22.55 -16.74
CA LYS A 112 5.32 -21.83 -18.04
C LYS A 112 4.39 -20.63 -18.15
N ASN A 113 3.54 -20.37 -17.15
CA ASN A 113 2.48 -19.36 -17.25
C ASN A 113 2.66 -18.13 -16.36
N TYR A 114 3.70 -18.04 -15.53
CA TYR A 114 3.87 -16.90 -14.60
C TYR A 114 3.91 -15.54 -15.33
N ASN A 115 4.69 -15.43 -16.41
CA ASN A 115 4.80 -14.19 -17.16
C ASN A 115 3.46 -13.81 -17.83
N GLN A 116 2.75 -14.80 -18.39
CA GLN A 116 1.45 -14.56 -19.01
C GLN A 116 0.38 -14.14 -17.99
N VAL A 117 0.30 -14.81 -16.84
CA VAL A 117 -0.62 -14.46 -15.75
C VAL A 117 -0.27 -13.10 -15.14
N TYR A 118 1.02 -12.79 -14.99
CA TYR A 118 1.49 -11.48 -14.54
C TYR A 118 1.04 -10.36 -15.48
N VAL A 119 1.27 -10.50 -16.79
CA VAL A 119 0.89 -9.48 -17.78
C VAL A 119 -0.63 -9.32 -17.83
N ILE A 120 -1.40 -10.42 -17.80
CA ILE A 120 -2.86 -10.36 -17.77
C ILE A 120 -3.35 -9.67 -16.48
N GLY A 121 -2.82 -10.06 -15.32
CA GLY A 121 -3.16 -9.46 -14.03
C GLY A 121 -2.85 -7.96 -13.99
N LEU A 122 -1.69 -7.56 -14.52
CA LEU A 122 -1.29 -6.16 -14.64
C LEU A 122 -2.26 -5.36 -15.53
N ILE A 123 -2.61 -5.89 -16.70
CA ILE A 123 -3.51 -5.23 -17.65
C ILE A 123 -4.92 -5.09 -17.06
N VAL A 124 -5.46 -6.16 -16.48
CA VAL A 124 -6.79 -6.14 -15.86
C VAL A 124 -6.84 -5.14 -14.72
N ALA A 125 -5.84 -5.15 -13.82
CA ALA A 125 -5.75 -4.18 -12.73
C ALA A 125 -5.68 -2.75 -13.26
N ALA A 126 -4.85 -2.48 -14.27
CA ALA A 126 -4.73 -1.16 -14.88
C ALA A 126 -6.05 -0.69 -15.50
N VAL A 127 -6.73 -1.54 -16.28
CA VAL A 127 -8.00 -1.19 -16.92
C VAL A 127 -9.08 -0.90 -15.90
N VAL A 128 -9.26 -1.76 -14.90
CA VAL A 128 -10.26 -1.55 -13.83
C VAL A 128 -9.99 -0.23 -13.12
N ILE A 129 -8.73 0.03 -12.75
CA ILE A 129 -8.32 1.25 -12.05
C ILE A 129 -8.56 2.50 -12.89
N LEU A 130 -8.20 2.48 -14.18
CA LEU A 130 -8.45 3.59 -15.08
C LEU A 130 -9.94 3.87 -15.24
N VAL A 131 -10.76 2.83 -15.46
CA VAL A 131 -12.21 2.99 -15.68
C VAL A 131 -12.88 3.67 -14.49
N TYR A 132 -12.66 3.16 -13.26
CA TYR A 132 -13.32 3.78 -12.09
C TYR A 132 -12.73 5.16 -11.75
N THR A 133 -11.45 5.40 -12.06
CA THR A 133 -10.81 6.71 -11.82
C THR A 133 -11.36 7.78 -12.78
N PHE A 134 -11.53 7.45 -14.06
CA PHE A 134 -12.06 8.37 -15.07
C PHE A 134 -13.56 8.65 -14.88
N MET A 135 -14.37 7.64 -14.52
CA MET A 135 -15.82 7.81 -14.37
C MET A 135 -16.22 8.60 -13.12
N GLY A 136 -15.42 8.54 -12.07
CA GLY A 136 -15.87 8.93 -10.73
C GLY A 136 -15.28 10.22 -10.15
N GLY A 137 -14.20 10.75 -10.73
CA GLY A 137 -13.52 11.94 -10.22
C GLY A 137 -13.04 11.80 -8.76
N PHE A 138 -12.74 12.93 -8.09
CA PHE A 138 -12.19 12.93 -6.72
C PHE A 138 -13.08 12.23 -5.69
N LYS A 139 -14.41 12.36 -5.82
CA LYS A 139 -15.37 11.76 -4.88
C LYS A 139 -15.36 10.23 -4.94
N ALA A 140 -15.30 9.66 -6.14
CA ALA A 140 -15.24 8.21 -6.28
C ALA A 140 -13.92 7.66 -5.74
N VAL A 141 -12.80 8.32 -6.03
CA VAL A 141 -11.49 7.93 -5.49
C VAL A 141 -11.49 7.92 -3.96
N CYS A 142 -12.01 8.97 -3.32
CA CYS A 142 -12.12 8.98 -1.85
C CYS A 142 -13.04 7.86 -1.30
N THR A 143 -14.07 7.49 -2.06
CA THR A 143 -15.01 6.44 -1.64
C THR A 143 -14.39 5.05 -1.78
N THR A 144 -13.68 4.79 -2.88
CA THR A 144 -12.93 3.53 -3.07
C THR A 144 -11.82 3.37 -2.05
N ASP A 145 -11.10 4.46 -1.73
CA ASP A 145 -10.05 4.46 -0.71
C ASP A 145 -10.61 4.16 0.69
N LEU A 146 -11.81 4.69 1.01
CA LEU A 146 -12.49 4.37 2.27
C LEU A 146 -12.84 2.88 2.34
N ILE A 147 -13.44 2.33 1.28
CA ILE A 147 -13.83 0.91 1.22
C ILE A 147 -12.59 0.02 1.32
N GLN A 148 -11.52 0.33 0.59
CA GLN A 148 -10.24 -0.40 0.66
C GLN A 148 -9.63 -0.31 2.06
N GLY A 149 -9.65 0.86 2.70
CA GLY A 149 -9.18 1.02 4.07
C GLY A 149 -9.95 0.16 5.07
N LEU A 150 -11.27 0.07 4.93
CA LEU A 150 -12.10 -0.80 5.78
C LEU A 150 -11.79 -2.29 5.56
N MET A 151 -11.66 -2.73 4.30
CA MET A 151 -11.27 -4.11 3.99
C MET A 151 -9.89 -4.45 4.57
N MET A 152 -8.94 -3.52 4.54
CA MET A 152 -7.62 -3.70 5.14
C MET A 152 -7.67 -3.86 6.66
N ILE A 153 -8.52 -3.09 7.36
CA ILE A 153 -8.70 -3.24 8.82
C ILE A 153 -9.20 -4.65 9.14
N VAL A 154 -10.19 -5.15 8.40
CA VAL A 154 -10.70 -6.51 8.56
C VAL A 154 -9.59 -7.54 8.32
N ALA A 155 -8.78 -7.38 7.28
CA ALA A 155 -7.67 -8.28 6.98
C ALA A 155 -6.61 -8.30 8.10
N ILE A 156 -6.22 -7.13 8.63
CA ILE A 156 -5.23 -7.03 9.71
C ILE A 156 -5.75 -7.69 11.00
N LEU A 157 -7.06 -7.64 11.27
CA LEU A 157 -7.66 -8.29 12.43
C LEU A 157 -7.85 -9.80 12.23
N SER A 158 -8.19 -10.24 11.02
CA SER A 158 -8.46 -11.66 10.75
C SER A 158 -7.19 -12.50 10.61
N VAL A 159 -6.10 -11.94 10.07
CA VAL A 159 -4.84 -12.66 9.82
C VAL A 159 -4.23 -13.26 11.09
N PRO A 160 -4.05 -12.52 12.21
CA PRO A 160 -3.51 -13.08 13.45
C PRO A 160 -4.42 -14.16 14.06
N VAL A 161 -5.74 -13.97 13.98
CA VAL A 161 -6.73 -14.93 14.50
C VAL A 161 -6.67 -16.23 13.72
N LEU A 162 -6.63 -16.13 12.39
CA LEU A 162 -6.51 -17.31 11.51
C LEU A 162 -5.16 -17.99 11.68
N ALA A 163 -4.07 -17.23 11.80
CA ALA A 163 -2.74 -17.77 12.07
C ALA A 163 -2.73 -18.53 13.40
N TYR A 164 -3.28 -17.96 14.47
CA TYR A 164 -3.39 -18.64 15.77
C TYR A 164 -4.26 -19.91 15.70
N ALA A 165 -5.38 -19.86 14.98
CA ALA A 165 -6.25 -21.01 14.81
C ALA A 165 -5.57 -22.16 14.03
N ILE A 166 -4.86 -21.85 12.94
CA ILE A 166 -4.10 -22.84 12.17
C ILE A 166 -2.97 -23.45 13.02
N LEU A 167 -2.24 -22.62 13.77
CA LEU A 167 -1.17 -23.09 14.66
C LEU A 167 -1.68 -23.98 15.81
N THR A 168 -2.92 -23.78 16.26
CA THR A 168 -3.48 -24.47 17.44
C THR A 168 -4.29 -25.72 17.08
N PHE A 169 -5.03 -25.70 15.97
CA PHE A 169 -6.02 -26.74 15.63
C PHE A 169 -5.65 -27.61 14.43
N ASP A 170 -4.68 -27.22 13.61
CA ASP A 170 -4.31 -27.96 12.41
C ASP A 170 -2.92 -28.60 12.54
N THR A 171 -2.88 -29.94 12.54
CA THR A 171 -1.63 -30.73 12.51
C THR A 171 -0.80 -30.47 11.25
N SER A 172 -1.34 -29.72 10.28
CA SER A 172 -0.66 -29.27 9.06
C SER A 172 0.56 -28.38 9.31
N PHE A 173 0.63 -27.67 10.44
CA PHE A 173 1.84 -26.89 10.76
C PHE A 173 3.03 -27.79 11.12
N SER A 174 2.80 -28.86 11.91
CA SER A 174 3.82 -29.86 12.22
C SER A 174 4.28 -30.62 10.98
N SER A 175 3.38 -30.94 10.04
CA SER A 175 3.74 -31.58 8.78
C SER A 175 4.39 -30.62 7.77
N ALA A 176 4.04 -29.33 7.78
CA ALA A 176 4.70 -28.30 6.97
C ALA A 176 6.12 -27.97 7.50
N LEU A 177 6.34 -27.99 8.82
CA LEU A 177 7.68 -27.89 9.42
C LEU A 177 8.54 -29.13 9.09
N ALA A 178 7.95 -30.33 9.17
CA ALA A 178 8.62 -31.57 8.81
C ALA A 178 8.99 -31.61 7.31
N ALA A 179 8.11 -31.13 6.42
CA ALA A 179 8.37 -31.03 4.98
C ALA A 179 9.45 -29.99 4.61
N LYS A 180 9.73 -29.03 5.50
CA LYS A 180 10.81 -28.04 5.39
C LYS A 180 12.09 -28.46 6.13
N GLY A 181 12.13 -29.67 6.73
CA GLY A 181 13.33 -30.26 7.32
C GLY A 181 13.61 -29.90 8.79
N VAL A 182 12.62 -29.37 9.52
CA VAL A 182 12.77 -29.11 10.97
C VAL A 182 12.29 -30.34 11.74
N GLU A 183 13.23 -31.25 12.02
CA GLU A 183 12.99 -32.37 12.94
C GLU A 183 13.05 -31.84 14.38
N GLN A 184 11.89 -31.81 15.05
CA GLN A 184 11.63 -31.46 16.46
C GLN A 184 11.27 -29.98 16.76
N PRO A 185 9.97 -29.67 16.93
CA PRO A 185 9.55 -28.50 17.68
C PRO A 185 9.70 -28.79 19.18
N ALA A 186 10.53 -28.01 19.87
CA ALA A 186 10.49 -27.87 21.33
C ALA A 186 9.47 -26.82 21.74
#